data_AF-A0A8S0H6B3-F1
#
_entry.id   AF-A0A8S0H6B3-F1
#
_cell.length_a   1.000
_cell.length_b   1.000
_cell.length_c   1.000
_cell.angle_alpha   90.00
_cell.angle_beta   90.00
_cell.angle_gamma   90.00
#
_symmetry.space_group_name_H-M   'P 1'
#
loop_
_entity.id
_entity.type
_entity.pdbx_description
1 polymer ?
#
loop_
_entity_poly.entity_id
_entity_poly.type
_entity_poly.pdbx_seq_one_letter_code
_entity_poly.pdbx_strand_id
1 'polypeptide(L)'
;MAYGWQLQRDWDGLSLEAARLSALSGPTESRARGGISTVYGRLSGARINIDSAQYLGLNYKGEQWRGAYYLGQLEDVWTQHYLNLGHTLELAGERSLSNAFNLYRTRDSGASLFGPIDNLIASHALAYRFDAHRLTLAYQRSFSDTPFDYIGFGDGQTGQSIVLANSASYSDFNGPRERSWQLRYDQRLAWLGLPDLNLGLRYQRGWGVDGSHAPANSIYRGLYGEDGRHHETDLDLSYTFSSGSLKGLHLRATQIWHRGNSAQADGSIDQLRIRVQYPLALF
;
A
#
# COMPACT_ATOMS: atom_id res chain seq x y z
N MET A 1 -8.84 -14.07 5.42
CA MET A 1 -8.58 -15.32 4.67
C MET A 1 -9.05 -15.17 3.23
N ALA A 2 -8.42 -15.83 2.27
CA ALA A 2 -8.85 -15.82 0.87
C ALA A 2 -9.23 -17.24 0.43
N TYR A 3 -10.26 -17.37 -0.40
CA TYR A 3 -10.77 -18.64 -0.90
C TYR A 3 -10.71 -18.65 -2.42
N GLY A 4 -10.10 -19.69 -2.98
CA GLY A 4 -9.90 -19.84 -4.41
C GLY A 4 -8.78 -20.81 -4.71
N TRP A 5 -8.16 -20.65 -5.87
CA TRP A 5 -6.96 -21.36 -6.25
C TRP A 5 -5.86 -20.36 -6.63
N GLN A 6 -4.61 -20.75 -6.36
CA GLN A 6 -3.41 -20.06 -6.83
C GLN A 6 -2.48 -21.10 -7.42
N LEU A 7 -1.86 -20.77 -8.53
CA LEU A 7 -0.82 -21.53 -9.20
C LEU A 7 0.43 -20.67 -9.23
N GLN A 8 1.58 -21.30 -8.99
CA GLN A 8 2.87 -20.64 -9.07
C GLN A 8 3.87 -21.57 -9.74
N ARG A 9 4.71 -21.00 -10.61
CA ARG A 9 5.83 -21.67 -11.24
C ARG A 9 7.06 -20.78 -11.16
N ASP A 10 8.14 -21.33 -10.63
CA ASP A 10 9.40 -20.63 -10.47
C ASP A 10 10.48 -21.19 -11.40
N TRP A 11 11.33 -20.27 -11.85
CA TRP A 11 12.59 -20.50 -12.55
C TRP A 11 13.67 -19.64 -11.88
N ASP A 12 14.92 -19.75 -12.34
CA ASP A 12 15.98 -18.90 -11.82
C ASP A 12 15.70 -17.43 -12.13
N GLY A 13 15.60 -16.61 -11.07
CA GLY A 13 15.28 -15.19 -11.15
C GLY A 13 13.89 -14.82 -11.69
N LEU A 14 13.01 -15.77 -12.01
CA LEU A 14 11.70 -15.51 -12.61
C LEU A 14 10.60 -16.35 -11.93
N SER A 15 9.47 -15.74 -11.64
CA SER A 15 8.29 -16.42 -11.11
C SER A 15 7.03 -15.99 -11.85
N LEU A 16 6.21 -16.96 -12.23
CA LEU A 16 4.88 -16.76 -12.81
C LEU A 16 3.85 -17.24 -11.80
N GLU A 17 2.86 -16.40 -11.50
CA GLU A 17 1.74 -16.77 -10.64
C GLU A 17 0.40 -16.36 -11.24
N ALA A 18 -0.63 -17.15 -10.92
CA ALA A 18 -2.00 -16.84 -11.31
C ALA A 18 -2.93 -17.27 -10.19
N ALA A 19 -4.00 -16.51 -9.97
CA ALA A 19 -5.03 -16.89 -9.00
C ALA A 19 -6.42 -16.49 -9.47
N ARG A 20 -7.41 -17.22 -8.99
CA ARG A 20 -8.82 -16.80 -8.98
C ARG A 20 -9.39 -17.03 -7.58
N LEU A 21 -9.89 -15.95 -7.00
CA LEU A 21 -10.46 -15.88 -5.67
C LEU A 21 -11.97 -15.66 -5.80
N SER A 22 -12.76 -16.39 -5.02
CA SER A 22 -14.23 -16.31 -5.01
C SER A 22 -14.80 -15.78 -3.69
N ALA A 23 -13.95 -15.59 -2.68
CA ALA A 23 -14.34 -15.03 -1.40
C ALA A 23 -13.12 -14.52 -0.64
N LEU A 24 -13.32 -13.44 0.12
CA LEU A 24 -12.32 -12.84 1.00
C LEU A 24 -12.98 -12.60 2.36
N SER A 25 -12.34 -13.02 3.44
CA SER A 25 -12.80 -12.70 4.80
C SER A 25 -11.83 -11.72 5.46
N GLY A 26 -12.38 -10.60 5.91
CA GLY A 26 -11.65 -9.51 6.54
C GLY A 26 -11.14 -9.82 7.96
N PRO A 27 -10.19 -9.02 8.48
CA PRO A 27 -9.67 -9.19 9.83
C PRO A 27 -10.72 -8.97 10.93
N THR A 28 -11.83 -8.29 10.61
CA THR A 28 -12.96 -8.00 11.50
C THR A 28 -14.14 -8.96 11.30
N GLU A 29 -14.00 -9.97 10.44
CA GLU A 29 -15.08 -10.92 10.13
C GLU A 29 -14.87 -12.27 10.80
N SER A 30 -15.94 -12.81 11.36
CA SER A 30 -15.99 -14.19 11.87
C SER A 30 -16.47 -15.21 10.84
N ARG A 31 -16.91 -14.75 9.65
CA ARG A 31 -17.43 -15.64 8.61
C ARG A 31 -16.29 -16.36 7.91
N ALA A 32 -16.47 -17.67 7.73
CA ALA A 32 -15.54 -18.49 6.98
C ALA A 32 -15.38 -17.93 5.57
N ARG A 33 -16.45 -17.78 4.77
CA ARG A 33 -16.39 -17.17 3.42
C ARG A 33 -17.07 -15.79 3.40
N GLY A 34 -16.29 -14.71 3.43
CA GLY A 34 -16.77 -13.34 3.25
C GLY A 34 -16.94 -12.95 1.77
N GLY A 35 -17.55 -11.78 1.53
CA GLY A 35 -17.71 -11.22 0.18
C GLY A 35 -16.41 -10.63 -0.37
N ILE A 36 -16.43 -10.20 -1.62
CA ILE A 36 -15.35 -9.38 -2.19
C ILE A 36 -15.87 -7.94 -2.25
N SER A 37 -15.09 -7.01 -1.72
CA SER A 37 -15.37 -5.59 -1.73
C SER A 37 -14.07 -4.82 -1.95
N THR A 38 -14.16 -3.50 -2.06
CA THR A 38 -13.01 -2.60 -2.19
C THR A 38 -13.04 -1.58 -1.06
N VAL A 39 -11.91 -0.94 -0.82
CA VAL A 39 -11.81 0.11 0.21
C VAL A 39 -12.83 1.21 -0.09
N TYR A 40 -12.92 1.66 -1.34
CA TYR A 40 -13.82 2.75 -1.70
C TYR A 40 -15.26 2.32 -1.97
N GLY A 41 -15.50 1.04 -2.32
CA GLY A 41 -16.83 0.44 -2.34
C GLY A 41 -17.46 0.52 -0.94
N ARG A 42 -16.67 0.21 0.10
CA ARG A 42 -17.09 0.40 1.49
C ARG A 42 -17.27 1.88 1.86
N LEU A 43 -16.31 2.75 1.54
CA LEU A 43 -16.37 4.17 1.91
C LEU A 43 -17.55 4.91 1.25
N SER A 44 -17.90 4.56 0.02
CA SER A 44 -19.07 5.10 -0.68
C SER A 44 -20.41 4.54 -0.17
N GLY A 45 -20.37 3.49 0.67
CA GLY A 45 -21.56 2.77 1.11
C GLY A 45 -22.19 1.89 0.03
N ALA A 46 -21.53 1.71 -1.11
CA ALA A 46 -21.99 0.86 -2.19
C ALA A 46 -21.97 -0.61 -1.76
N ARG A 47 -23.16 -1.23 -1.72
CA ARG A 47 -23.31 -2.66 -1.42
C ARG A 47 -23.41 -3.45 -2.72
N ILE A 48 -22.26 -3.68 -3.33
CA ILE A 48 -22.14 -4.37 -4.61
C ILE A 48 -21.58 -5.75 -4.35
N ASN A 49 -22.24 -6.78 -4.91
CA ASN A 49 -21.73 -8.14 -4.85
C ASN A 49 -20.71 -8.34 -5.98
N ILE A 50 -19.50 -8.74 -5.62
CA ILE A 50 -18.42 -9.02 -6.57
C ILE A 50 -18.10 -10.51 -6.45
N ASP A 51 -18.24 -11.23 -7.57
CA ASP A 51 -18.20 -12.69 -7.57
C ASP A 51 -16.78 -13.24 -7.57
N SER A 52 -15.84 -12.55 -8.20
CA SER A 52 -14.44 -12.98 -8.19
C SER A 52 -13.42 -11.84 -8.34
N ALA A 53 -12.23 -12.14 -7.86
CA ALA A 53 -11.02 -11.40 -8.16
C ALA A 53 -9.98 -12.37 -8.73
N GLN A 54 -9.32 -12.02 -9.81
CA GLN A 54 -8.31 -12.86 -10.44
C GLN A 54 -7.10 -12.06 -10.87
N TYR A 55 -5.94 -12.71 -10.95
CA TYR A 55 -4.74 -12.08 -11.45
C TYR A 55 -3.82 -13.07 -12.17
N LEU A 56 -2.95 -12.51 -13.01
CA LEU A 56 -1.76 -13.13 -13.58
C LEU A 56 -0.58 -12.20 -13.29
N GLY A 57 0.49 -12.73 -12.68
CA GLY A 57 1.65 -11.99 -12.23
C GLY A 57 2.95 -12.59 -12.74
N LEU A 58 3.87 -11.74 -13.17
CA LEU A 58 5.24 -12.09 -13.53
C LEU A 58 6.19 -11.30 -12.64
N ASN A 59 7.08 -12.00 -11.93
CA ASN A 59 8.07 -11.41 -11.05
C ASN A 59 9.47 -11.76 -11.53
N TYR A 60 10.35 -10.77 -11.54
CA TYR A 60 11.76 -10.91 -11.87
C TYR A 60 12.65 -10.44 -10.72
N LYS A 61 13.70 -11.19 -10.44
CA LYS A 61 14.73 -10.88 -9.45
C LYS A 61 16.11 -11.24 -10.01
N GLY A 62 16.86 -10.22 -10.42
CA GLY A 62 18.28 -10.32 -10.70
C GLY A 62 19.13 -9.80 -9.53
N GLU A 63 20.43 -9.61 -9.78
CA GLU A 63 21.38 -9.12 -8.77
C GLU A 63 21.05 -7.69 -8.30
N GLN A 64 20.90 -6.76 -9.24
CA GLN A 64 20.65 -5.34 -8.96
C GLN A 64 19.20 -4.93 -9.27
N TRP A 65 18.50 -5.71 -10.09
CA TRP A 65 17.20 -5.37 -10.63
C TRP A 65 16.11 -6.28 -10.08
N ARG A 66 14.96 -5.69 -9.78
CA ARG A 66 13.73 -6.41 -9.47
C ARG A 66 12.62 -5.81 -10.31
N GLY A 67 11.71 -6.64 -10.77
CA GLY A 67 10.56 -6.16 -11.54
C GLY A 67 9.35 -7.03 -11.26
N ALA A 68 8.17 -6.42 -11.37
CA ALA A 68 6.94 -7.18 -11.34
C ALA A 68 5.93 -6.57 -12.31
N TYR A 69 5.17 -7.42 -12.97
CA TYR A 69 4.02 -7.00 -13.76
C TYR A 69 2.82 -7.88 -13.41
N TYR A 70 1.71 -7.25 -13.09
CA TYR A 70 0.47 -7.95 -12.78
C TYR A 70 -0.67 -7.42 -13.63
N LEU A 71 -1.48 -8.34 -14.13
CA LEU A 71 -2.79 -8.08 -14.72
C LEU A 71 -3.84 -8.67 -13.78
N GLY A 72 -4.60 -7.81 -13.13
CA GLY A 72 -5.72 -8.18 -12.27
C GLY A 72 -7.07 -7.84 -12.90
N GLN A 73 -8.09 -8.60 -12.55
CA GLN A 73 -9.47 -8.31 -12.86
C GLN A 73 -10.32 -8.50 -11.61
N LEU A 74 -11.16 -7.51 -11.32
CA LEU A 74 -12.23 -7.59 -10.35
C LEU A 74 -13.53 -7.69 -11.15
N GLU A 75 -14.21 -8.84 -11.04
CA GLU A 75 -15.32 -9.21 -11.92
C GLU A 75 -16.40 -8.13 -11.96
N ASP A 76 -16.76 -7.70 -13.19
CA ASP A 76 -17.72 -6.63 -13.48
C ASP A 76 -17.41 -5.25 -12.87
N VAL A 77 -16.20 -5.05 -12.32
CA VAL A 77 -15.78 -3.76 -11.77
C VAL A 77 -14.65 -3.16 -12.61
N TRP A 78 -13.48 -3.82 -12.67
CA TRP A 78 -12.32 -3.27 -13.37
C TRP A 78 -11.33 -4.32 -13.85
N THR A 79 -10.48 -3.88 -14.79
CA THR A 79 -9.19 -4.50 -15.09
C THR A 79 -8.08 -3.56 -14.65
N GLN A 80 -7.06 -4.09 -13.98
CA GLN A 80 -5.96 -3.32 -13.41
C GLN A 80 -4.61 -3.90 -13.84
N HIS A 81 -3.76 -3.05 -14.38
CA HIS A 81 -2.37 -3.35 -14.64
C HIS A 81 -1.52 -2.74 -13.53
N TYR A 82 -0.53 -3.49 -13.05
CA TYR A 82 0.47 -3.02 -12.11
C TYR A 82 1.86 -3.30 -12.65
N LEU A 83 2.76 -2.32 -12.54
CA LEU A 83 4.16 -2.43 -12.90
C LEU A 83 5.02 -1.94 -11.73
N ASN A 84 5.99 -2.76 -11.35
CA ASN A 84 7.06 -2.42 -10.42
C ASN A 84 8.42 -2.54 -11.11
N LEU A 85 9.31 -1.59 -10.84
CA LEU A 85 10.71 -1.68 -11.22
C LEU A 85 11.58 -1.16 -10.08
N GLY A 86 12.47 -2.01 -9.58
CA GLY A 86 13.44 -1.70 -8.54
C GLY A 86 14.87 -1.86 -9.05
N HIS A 87 15.75 -0.96 -8.64
CA HIS A 87 17.18 -1.02 -8.92
C HIS A 87 17.99 -0.63 -7.69
N THR A 88 18.95 -1.47 -7.28
CA THR A 88 19.88 -1.16 -6.19
C THR A 88 21.32 -1.18 -6.72
N LEU A 89 21.97 -0.01 -6.64
CA LEU A 89 23.39 0.16 -6.90
C LEU A 89 24.15 0.11 -5.57
N GLU A 90 24.98 -0.91 -5.39
CA GLU A 90 25.93 -0.96 -4.27
C GLU A 90 27.10 0.00 -4.54
N LEU A 91 27.50 0.74 -3.51
CA LEU A 91 28.56 1.74 -3.53
C LEU A 91 29.65 1.34 -2.53
N ALA A 92 30.85 1.92 -2.65
CA ALA A 92 31.93 1.66 -1.70
C ALA A 92 31.54 2.04 -0.26
N GLY A 93 31.99 1.25 0.72
CA GLY A 93 31.86 1.56 2.15
C GLY A 93 30.44 1.45 2.72
N GLU A 94 29.83 0.27 2.61
CA GLU A 94 28.48 -0.05 3.11
C GLU A 94 27.38 0.94 2.68
N ARG A 95 27.52 1.50 1.48
CA ARG A 95 26.59 2.47 0.91
C ARG A 95 25.82 1.85 -0.23
N SER A 96 24.59 2.28 -0.45
CA SER A 96 23.81 1.87 -1.61
C SER A 96 22.81 2.95 -2.02
N LEU A 97 22.50 3.01 -3.30
CA LEU A 97 21.45 3.85 -3.86
C LEU A 97 20.37 2.95 -4.48
N SER A 98 19.14 3.06 -3.97
CA SER A 98 18.00 2.26 -4.42
C SER A 98 16.94 3.14 -5.07
N ASN A 99 16.41 2.69 -6.21
CA ASN A 99 15.31 3.29 -6.94
C ASN A 99 14.14 2.30 -6.91
N ALA A 100 12.93 2.79 -6.69
CA ALA A 100 11.72 1.98 -6.75
C ALA A 100 10.62 2.76 -7.45
N PHE A 101 10.14 2.24 -8.58
CA PHE A 101 9.03 2.77 -9.35
C PHE A 101 7.83 1.84 -9.25
N ASN A 102 6.64 2.42 -9.06
CA ASN A 102 5.37 1.69 -9.08
C ASN A 102 4.39 2.45 -9.98
N LEU A 103 3.61 1.73 -10.77
CA LEU A 103 2.56 2.29 -11.61
C LEU A 103 1.36 1.36 -11.62
N TYR A 104 0.16 1.94 -11.49
CA TYR A 104 -1.10 1.25 -11.69
C TYR A 104 -1.90 1.93 -12.80
N ARG A 105 -2.51 1.13 -13.67
CA ARG A 105 -3.50 1.57 -14.66
C ARG A 105 -4.77 0.75 -14.49
N THR A 106 -5.85 1.37 -14.06
CA THR A 106 -7.14 0.71 -13.82
C THR A 106 -8.18 1.27 -14.79
N ARG A 107 -8.94 0.39 -15.43
CA ARG A 107 -10.10 0.76 -16.26
C ARG A 107 -11.31 -0.05 -15.85
N ASP A 108 -12.50 0.53 -15.94
CA ASP A 108 -13.72 -0.24 -15.70
C ASP A 108 -13.88 -1.36 -16.73
N SER A 109 -14.59 -2.42 -16.35
CA SER A 109 -14.77 -3.59 -17.20
C SER A 109 -16.07 -4.32 -16.90
N GLY A 110 -16.55 -5.13 -17.85
CA GLY A 110 -17.79 -5.91 -17.67
C GLY A 110 -18.99 -4.98 -17.47
N ALA A 111 -19.81 -5.27 -16.45
CA ALA A 111 -20.97 -4.45 -16.12
C ALA A 111 -20.64 -3.06 -15.54
N SER A 112 -19.37 -2.74 -15.26
CA SER A 112 -18.92 -1.44 -14.74
C SER A 112 -19.70 -1.05 -13.47
N LEU A 113 -19.77 -1.97 -12.50
CA LEU A 113 -20.62 -1.84 -11.30
C LEU A 113 -20.28 -0.61 -10.45
N PHE A 114 -19.05 -0.09 -10.55
CA PHE A 114 -18.59 1.12 -9.85
C PHE A 114 -18.73 2.40 -10.67
N GLY A 115 -19.33 2.29 -11.86
CA GLY A 115 -19.34 3.32 -12.89
C GLY A 115 -17.99 3.44 -13.60
N PRO A 116 -17.83 4.46 -14.46
CA PRO A 116 -16.64 4.64 -15.27
C PRO A 116 -15.38 4.81 -14.41
N ILE A 117 -14.32 4.10 -14.78
CA ILE A 117 -13.01 4.18 -14.12
C ILE A 117 -11.96 4.39 -15.20
N ASP A 118 -11.21 5.48 -15.08
CA ASP A 118 -9.98 5.69 -15.83
C ASP A 118 -8.87 6.19 -14.89
N ASN A 119 -8.28 5.25 -14.14
CA ASN A 119 -7.29 5.57 -13.12
C ASN A 119 -5.85 5.29 -13.60
N LEU A 120 -4.96 6.26 -13.46
CA LEU A 120 -3.51 6.10 -13.59
C LEU A 120 -2.85 6.76 -12.38
N ILE A 121 -2.11 5.98 -11.61
CA ILE A 121 -1.31 6.47 -10.48
C ILE A 121 0.10 5.89 -10.57
N ALA A 122 1.09 6.73 -10.28
CA ALA A 122 2.48 6.30 -10.27
C ALA A 122 3.23 6.92 -9.09
N SER A 123 4.28 6.22 -8.64
CA SER A 123 5.18 6.69 -7.60
C SER A 123 6.62 6.29 -7.88
N HIS A 124 7.55 7.11 -7.41
CA HIS A 124 8.98 6.83 -7.45
C HIS A 124 9.62 7.18 -6.11
N ALA A 125 10.47 6.28 -5.60
CA ALA A 125 11.27 6.50 -4.41
C ALA A 125 12.76 6.34 -4.71
N LEU A 126 13.55 7.28 -4.21
CA LEU A 126 15.01 7.22 -4.19
C LEU A 126 15.47 7.09 -2.74
N ALA A 127 16.23 6.06 -2.45
CA ALA A 127 16.77 5.80 -1.12
C ALA A 127 18.29 5.70 -1.13
N TYR A 128 18.95 6.46 -0.27
CA TYR A 128 20.38 6.36 -0.03
C TYR A 128 20.63 5.79 1.36
N ARG A 129 21.37 4.67 1.41
CA ARG A 129 21.80 4.01 2.65
C ARG A 129 23.27 4.28 2.86
N PHE A 130 23.65 4.61 4.09
CA PHE A 130 25.03 4.78 4.53
C PHE A 130 25.15 4.33 5.98
N ASP A 131 25.97 3.32 6.24
CA ASP A 131 26.12 2.72 7.58
C ASP A 131 24.73 2.35 8.18
N ALA A 132 24.44 2.78 9.41
CA ALA A 132 23.18 2.54 10.11
C ALA A 132 22.02 3.44 9.63
N HIS A 133 22.22 4.30 8.62
CA HIS A 133 21.27 5.33 8.20
C HIS A 133 20.69 5.04 6.82
N ARG A 134 19.44 5.46 6.61
CA ARG A 134 18.80 5.49 5.29
C ARG A 134 17.93 6.73 5.16
N LEU A 135 18.16 7.49 4.09
CA LEU A 135 17.32 8.63 3.71
C LEU A 135 16.55 8.27 2.44
N THR A 136 15.24 8.48 2.43
CA THR A 136 14.37 8.21 1.28
C THR A 136 13.57 9.45 0.92
N LEU A 137 13.59 9.83 -0.36
CA LEU A 137 12.72 10.84 -0.95
C LEU A 137 11.79 10.14 -1.94
N ALA A 138 10.50 10.43 -1.89
CA ALA A 138 9.56 9.88 -2.86
C ALA A 138 8.55 10.91 -3.36
N TYR A 139 8.04 10.66 -4.56
CA TYR A 139 6.97 11.42 -5.19
C TYR A 139 5.93 10.46 -5.74
N GLN A 140 4.66 10.84 -5.61
CA GLN A 140 3.50 10.07 -6.08
C GLN A 140 2.49 11.01 -6.71
N ARG A 141 1.83 10.54 -7.77
CA ARG A 141 0.82 11.31 -8.48
C ARG A 141 -0.28 10.44 -9.05
N SER A 142 -1.52 10.82 -8.74
CA SER A 142 -2.73 10.39 -9.45
C SER A 142 -2.99 11.32 -10.63
N PHE A 143 -3.27 10.76 -11.80
CA PHE A 143 -3.55 11.48 -13.05
C PHE A 143 -5.03 11.45 -13.41
N SER A 144 -5.90 11.17 -12.44
CA SER A 144 -7.26 10.69 -12.71
C SER A 144 -8.32 11.40 -11.88
N ASP A 145 -9.54 11.39 -12.40
CA ASP A 145 -10.72 12.03 -11.80
C ASP A 145 -11.39 11.19 -10.71
N THR A 146 -10.99 9.93 -10.59
CA THR A 146 -11.36 9.01 -9.51
C THR A 146 -10.15 8.74 -8.62
N PRO A 147 -10.34 8.44 -7.32
CA PRO A 147 -9.26 7.93 -6.48
C PRO A 147 -8.75 6.59 -7.02
N PHE A 148 -7.51 6.23 -6.66
CA PHE A 148 -7.01 4.88 -6.91
C PHE A 148 -7.60 3.92 -5.89
N ASP A 149 -8.44 3.00 -6.35
CA ASP A 149 -9.10 1.98 -5.54
C ASP A 149 -8.39 0.62 -5.63
N TYR A 150 -8.60 -0.21 -4.62
CA TYR A 150 -7.98 -1.51 -4.47
C TYR A 150 -8.86 -2.43 -3.64
N ILE A 151 -8.67 -3.74 -3.85
CA ILE A 151 -9.47 -4.78 -3.20
C ILE A 151 -9.25 -4.73 -1.68
N GLY A 152 -10.36 -4.71 -0.94
CA GLY A 152 -10.40 -4.93 0.50
C GLY A 152 -10.81 -6.36 0.81
N PHE A 153 -10.56 -6.83 2.02
CA PHE A 153 -11.01 -8.17 2.44
C PHE A 153 -12.43 -8.09 3.00
N GLY A 154 -13.32 -8.99 2.59
CA GLY A 154 -14.67 -9.09 3.16
C GLY A 154 -15.48 -7.81 3.01
N ASP A 155 -15.74 -7.15 4.12
CA ASP A 155 -16.44 -5.86 4.25
C ASP A 155 -15.74 -4.66 3.58
N GLY A 156 -14.54 -4.84 3.02
CA GLY A 156 -13.74 -3.79 2.38
C GLY A 156 -12.68 -3.19 3.30
N GLN A 157 -12.47 -3.75 4.50
CA GLN A 157 -11.34 -3.38 5.34
C GLN A 157 -10.03 -4.00 4.86
N THR A 158 -8.93 -3.30 5.12
CA THR A 158 -7.59 -3.73 4.77
C THR A 158 -6.73 -3.75 6.03
N GLY A 159 -5.90 -4.79 6.17
CA GLY A 159 -4.83 -4.84 7.17
C GLY A 159 -3.50 -4.31 6.63
N GLN A 160 -3.48 -3.84 5.38
CA GLN A 160 -2.28 -3.48 4.62
C GLN A 160 -2.53 -2.24 3.77
N SER A 161 -1.44 -1.50 3.57
CA SER A 161 -1.29 -0.45 2.56
C SER A 161 -1.17 -1.02 1.14
N ILE A 162 -1.41 -0.17 0.15
CA ILE A 162 -1.12 -0.45 -1.26
C ILE A 162 0.37 -0.29 -1.60
N VAL A 163 0.80 -0.88 -2.72
CA VAL A 163 2.20 -0.80 -3.16
C VAL A 163 2.47 0.49 -3.94
N LEU A 164 2.48 1.60 -3.21
CA LEU A 164 2.91 2.90 -3.70
C LEU A 164 3.86 3.57 -2.69
N ALA A 165 4.77 4.40 -3.18
CA ALA A 165 5.84 4.95 -2.35
C ALA A 165 5.34 5.83 -1.19
N ASN A 166 4.19 6.50 -1.37
CA ASN A 166 3.59 7.38 -0.38
C ASN A 166 2.38 6.74 0.32
N SER A 167 2.11 5.45 0.14
CA SER A 167 1.11 4.78 0.96
C SER A 167 1.60 4.69 2.40
N ALA A 168 0.90 5.38 3.30
CA ALA A 168 1.33 5.69 4.66
C ALA A 168 0.68 4.79 5.72
N SER A 169 0.87 5.10 7.01
CA SER A 169 0.29 4.27 8.07
C SER A 169 -1.22 4.52 8.21
N TYR A 170 -1.66 5.70 7.81
CA TYR A 170 -3.06 6.11 7.83
C TYR A 170 -3.60 6.45 6.44
N SER A 171 -2.97 7.36 5.70
CA SER A 171 -3.43 7.78 4.36
C SER A 171 -2.63 7.14 3.23
N ASP A 172 -3.29 6.82 2.12
CA ASP A 172 -2.63 6.25 0.93
C ASP A 172 -2.11 7.30 -0.06
N PHE A 173 -2.47 8.58 0.13
CA PHE A 173 -2.13 9.69 -0.78
C PHE A 173 -2.53 9.41 -2.25
N ASN A 174 -3.72 8.81 -2.40
CA ASN A 174 -4.24 8.20 -3.62
C ASN A 174 -5.54 8.85 -4.10
N GLY A 175 -5.84 10.07 -3.64
CA GLY A 175 -7.00 10.83 -4.07
C GLY A 175 -6.99 11.19 -5.55
N PRO A 176 -8.13 11.60 -6.12
CA PRO A 176 -8.20 12.05 -7.51
C PRO A 176 -7.27 13.25 -7.73
N ARG A 177 -6.49 13.22 -8.81
CA ARG A 177 -5.53 14.27 -9.23
C ARG A 177 -4.41 14.62 -8.23
N GLU A 178 -4.35 13.90 -7.13
CA GLU A 178 -3.44 14.18 -6.02
C GLU A 178 -1.98 14.10 -6.45
N ARG A 179 -1.17 15.01 -5.91
CA ARG A 179 0.29 14.98 -5.96
C ARG A 179 0.79 14.92 -4.53
N SER A 180 1.78 14.09 -4.27
CA SER A 180 2.36 14.00 -2.93
C SER A 180 3.85 13.75 -2.97
N TRP A 181 4.55 14.26 -1.95
CA TRP A 181 5.96 13.96 -1.71
C TRP A 181 6.15 13.41 -0.30
N GLN A 182 7.23 12.65 -0.13
CA GLN A 182 7.62 12.01 1.13
C GLN A 182 9.10 12.23 1.41
N LEU A 183 9.43 12.58 2.65
CA LEU A 183 10.78 12.45 3.21
C LEU A 183 10.74 11.43 4.34
N ARG A 184 11.62 10.43 4.29
CA ARG A 184 11.73 9.39 5.32
C ARG A 184 13.18 9.18 5.71
N TYR A 185 13.40 9.04 7.01
CA TYR A 185 14.67 8.67 7.61
C TYR A 185 14.50 7.41 8.46
N ASP A 186 15.34 6.41 8.22
CA ASP A 186 15.42 5.20 9.03
C ASP A 186 16.81 5.08 9.65
N GLN A 187 16.89 4.63 10.90
CA GLN A 187 18.16 4.41 11.59
C GLN A 187 18.12 3.17 12.48
N ARG A 188 19.18 2.35 12.42
CA ARG A 188 19.45 1.33 13.45
C ARG A 188 20.17 1.96 14.63
N LEU A 189 19.60 1.82 15.83
CA LEU A 189 20.10 2.45 17.06
C LEU A 189 20.96 1.50 17.90
N ALA A 190 21.76 0.64 17.25
CA ALA A 190 22.60 -0.35 17.92
C ALA A 190 23.60 0.26 18.92
N TRP A 191 24.01 1.51 18.71
CA TRP A 191 24.90 2.28 19.58
C TRP A 191 24.33 2.56 20.99
N LEU A 192 23.02 2.36 21.21
CA LEU A 192 22.38 2.42 22.53
C LEU A 192 22.50 1.10 23.33
N GLY A 193 23.26 0.12 22.84
CA GLY A 193 23.34 -1.22 23.45
C GLY A 193 22.14 -2.12 23.10
N LEU A 194 21.30 -1.69 22.17
CA LEU A 194 20.10 -2.41 21.69
C LEU A 194 20.25 -2.67 20.18
N PRO A 195 20.93 -3.77 19.77
CA PRO A 195 21.37 -3.98 18.38
C PRO A 195 20.23 -4.03 17.36
N ASP A 196 19.05 -4.49 17.79
CA ASP A 196 17.86 -4.66 16.96
C ASP A 196 16.83 -3.53 17.13
N LEU A 197 17.22 -2.40 17.73
CA LEU A 197 16.37 -1.21 17.87
C LEU A 197 16.41 -0.39 16.58
N ASN A 198 15.23 -0.11 16.02
CA ASN A 198 15.09 0.64 14.78
C ASN A 198 14.16 1.83 14.99
N LEU A 199 14.57 2.98 14.48
CA LEU A 199 13.81 4.23 14.39
C LEU A 199 13.41 4.47 12.94
N GLY A 200 12.16 4.88 12.71
CA GLY A 200 11.68 5.43 11.47
C GLY A 200 10.97 6.76 11.70
N LEU A 201 11.32 7.79 10.93
CA LEU A 201 10.60 9.05 10.88
C LEU A 201 10.20 9.32 9.44
N ARG A 202 8.93 9.65 9.22
CA ARG A 202 8.40 9.96 7.90
C ARG A 202 7.52 11.19 7.97
N TYR A 203 7.69 12.08 6.99
CA TYR A 203 6.76 13.18 6.73
C TYR A 203 6.31 13.13 5.27
N GLN A 204 5.03 13.34 5.05
CA GLN A 204 4.40 13.31 3.74
C GLN A 204 3.42 14.47 3.61
N ARG A 205 3.31 15.01 2.39
CA ARG A 205 2.34 16.05 2.07
C ARG A 205 1.70 15.77 0.71
N GLY A 206 0.38 15.81 0.68
CA GLY A 206 -0.45 15.68 -0.51
C GLY A 206 -1.24 16.96 -0.78
N TRP A 207 -1.43 17.28 -2.06
CA TRP A 207 -2.17 18.46 -2.50
C TRP A 207 -2.74 18.29 -3.90
N GLY A 208 -3.66 19.19 -4.26
CA GLY A 208 -4.30 19.19 -5.57
C GLY A 208 -5.30 18.05 -5.75
N VAL A 209 -5.81 17.50 -4.63
CA VAL A 209 -6.93 16.56 -4.67
C VAL A 209 -8.15 17.29 -5.20
N ASP A 210 -8.79 16.73 -6.22
CA ASP A 210 -9.98 17.33 -6.83
C ASP A 210 -10.95 16.25 -7.31
N GLY A 211 -12.03 16.06 -6.57
CA GLY A 211 -13.09 15.10 -6.87
C GLY A 211 -14.25 15.65 -7.71
N SER A 212 -14.23 16.93 -8.09
CA SER A 212 -15.35 17.57 -8.81
C SER A 212 -15.59 16.96 -10.20
N HIS A 213 -14.55 16.34 -10.77
CA HIS A 213 -14.54 15.72 -12.09
C HIS A 213 -14.90 14.23 -12.07
N ALA A 214 -15.14 13.63 -10.89
CA ALA A 214 -15.55 12.23 -10.81
C ALA A 214 -16.84 11.99 -11.62
N PRO A 215 -16.94 10.91 -12.43
CA PRO A 215 -18.11 10.66 -13.27
C PRO A 215 -19.42 10.64 -12.47
N ALA A 216 -20.49 11.21 -13.04
CA ALA A 216 -21.75 11.38 -12.34
C ALA A 216 -22.41 10.06 -11.87
N ASN A 217 -22.19 8.98 -12.62
CA ASN A 217 -22.69 7.63 -12.33
C ASN A 217 -21.65 6.74 -11.65
N SER A 218 -20.58 7.30 -11.07
CA SER A 218 -19.56 6.54 -10.35
C SER A 218 -19.80 6.56 -8.84
N ILE A 219 -19.45 5.46 -8.17
CA ILE A 219 -19.47 5.37 -6.69
C ILE A 219 -18.49 6.35 -6.02
N TYR A 220 -17.51 6.87 -6.77
CA TYR A 220 -16.51 7.81 -6.27
C TYR A 220 -17.01 9.26 -6.21
N ARG A 221 -18.18 9.55 -6.80
CA ARG A 221 -18.74 10.89 -6.87
C ARG A 221 -19.03 11.42 -5.46
N GLY A 222 -18.47 12.59 -5.15
CA GLY A 222 -18.69 13.27 -3.87
C GLY A 222 -17.88 12.74 -2.69
N LEU A 223 -16.97 11.76 -2.91
CA LEU A 223 -16.05 11.31 -1.85
C LEU A 223 -14.97 12.35 -1.51
N TYR A 224 -14.61 13.18 -2.48
CA TYR A 224 -13.62 14.25 -2.33
C TYR A 224 -14.21 15.59 -2.78
N GLY A 225 -13.76 16.65 -2.13
CA GLY A 225 -14.04 18.03 -2.53
C GLY A 225 -13.06 18.56 -3.56
N GLU A 226 -12.99 19.88 -3.67
CA GLU A 226 -12.05 20.63 -4.52
C GLU A 226 -10.89 21.18 -3.68
N ASP A 227 -9.66 21.16 -4.23
CA ASP A 227 -8.43 21.62 -3.56
C ASP A 227 -8.17 20.93 -2.20
N GLY A 228 -8.35 19.61 -2.16
CA GLY A 228 -7.98 18.80 -1.01
C GLY A 228 -6.47 18.80 -0.78
N ARG A 229 -6.09 18.95 0.49
CA ARG A 229 -4.70 18.92 0.96
C ARG A 229 -4.63 18.25 2.32
N HIS A 230 -3.56 17.53 2.53
CA HIS A 230 -3.29 16.85 3.79
C HIS A 230 -1.79 16.58 3.99
N HIS A 231 -1.40 16.27 5.20
CA HIS A 231 -0.06 15.80 5.52
C HIS A 231 -0.09 14.78 6.65
N GLU A 232 0.89 13.89 6.65
CA GLU A 232 1.05 12.83 7.65
C GLU A 232 2.49 12.83 8.16
N THR A 233 2.63 12.73 9.48
CA THR A 233 3.90 12.47 10.15
C THR A 233 3.79 11.15 10.90
N ASP A 234 4.72 10.24 10.65
CA ASP A 234 4.83 8.97 11.34
C ASP A 234 6.17 8.88 12.08
N LEU A 235 6.09 8.54 13.37
CA LEU A 235 7.23 8.15 14.19
C LEU A 235 7.08 6.67 14.58
N ASP A 236 8.04 5.85 14.16
CA ASP A 236 8.07 4.42 14.38
C ASP A 236 9.28 4.02 15.21
N LEU A 237 9.06 3.25 16.27
CA LEU A 237 10.10 2.60 17.05
C LEU A 237 9.80 1.10 17.12
N SER A 238 10.78 0.27 16.79
CA SER A 238 10.64 -1.18 16.88
C SER A 238 11.87 -1.86 17.43
N TYR A 239 11.66 -2.95 18.16
CA TYR A 239 12.71 -3.75 18.77
C TYR A 239 12.36 -5.23 18.71
N THR A 240 13.34 -6.05 18.32
CA THR A 240 13.23 -7.51 18.37
C THR A 240 14.26 -8.04 19.36
N PHE A 241 13.81 -8.84 20.33
CA PHE A 241 14.73 -9.49 21.25
C PHE A 241 15.49 -10.61 20.53
N SER A 242 16.81 -10.48 20.39
CA SER A 242 17.65 -11.45 19.67
C SER A 242 18.11 -12.65 20.53
N SER A 243 18.00 -12.56 21.86
CA SER A 243 18.45 -13.60 22.80
C SER A 243 17.64 -13.64 24.09
N GLY A 244 17.90 -14.66 24.93
CA GLY A 244 17.24 -14.84 26.23
C GLY A 244 15.84 -15.45 26.15
N SER A 245 15.10 -15.39 27.26
CA SER A 245 13.74 -15.98 27.36
C SER A 245 12.70 -15.28 26.48
N LEU A 246 12.96 -14.05 26.07
CA LEU A 246 12.08 -13.28 25.18
C LEU A 246 12.53 -13.33 23.72
N LYS A 247 13.51 -14.17 23.36
CA LYS A 247 14.03 -14.25 21.98
C LYS A 247 12.89 -14.42 20.97
N GLY A 248 12.84 -13.53 19.98
CA GLY A 248 11.81 -13.50 18.94
C GLY A 248 10.62 -12.58 19.26
N LEU A 249 10.47 -12.09 20.50
CA LEU A 249 9.50 -11.06 20.82
C LEU A 249 9.81 -9.80 20.02
N HIS A 250 8.80 -9.31 19.31
CA HIS A 250 8.85 -8.07 18.54
C HIS A 250 7.88 -7.06 19.15
N LEU A 251 8.41 -5.88 19.48
CA LEU A 251 7.67 -4.73 19.97
C LEU A 251 7.74 -3.63 18.92
N ARG A 252 6.59 -3.00 18.65
CA ARG A 252 6.53 -1.84 17.76
C ARG A 252 5.55 -0.81 18.30
N ALA A 253 5.99 0.44 18.37
CA ALA A 253 5.16 1.60 18.66
C ALA A 253 5.21 2.56 17.47
N THR A 254 4.06 2.94 16.96
CA THR A 254 3.93 3.91 15.87
C THR A 254 3.02 5.04 16.31
N GLN A 255 3.52 6.26 16.32
CA GLN A 255 2.72 7.48 16.52
C GLN A 255 2.48 8.13 15.16
N ILE A 256 1.22 8.46 14.88
CA ILE A 256 0.74 9.00 13.62
C ILE A 256 0.04 10.33 13.90
N TRP A 257 0.39 11.36 13.16
CA TRP A 257 -0.33 12.63 13.12
C TRP A 257 -0.72 12.92 11.69
N HIS A 258 -2.02 12.91 11.40
CA HIS A 258 -2.56 13.25 10.09
C HIS A 258 -3.46 14.48 10.18
N ARG A 259 -3.31 15.40 9.23
CA ARG A 259 -4.16 16.58 9.11
C ARG A 259 -4.58 16.76 7.66
N GLY A 260 -5.88 16.82 7.41
CA GLY A 260 -6.49 17.17 6.13
C GLY A 260 -7.46 18.34 6.24
N ASN A 261 -7.66 19.08 5.14
CA ASN A 261 -8.76 20.04 5.03
C ASN A 261 -10.10 19.34 4.72
N SER A 262 -11.20 20.10 4.73
CA SER A 262 -12.55 19.56 4.50
C SER A 262 -12.79 18.96 3.10
N ALA A 263 -11.92 19.24 2.14
CA ALA A 263 -12.00 18.68 0.79
C ALA A 263 -11.30 17.31 0.67
N GLN A 264 -10.61 16.86 1.72
CA GLN A 264 -9.91 15.59 1.79
C GLN A 264 -10.71 14.58 2.64
N ALA A 265 -10.78 13.32 2.20
CA ALA A 265 -11.70 12.31 2.76
C ALA A 265 -11.25 11.69 4.10
N ASP A 266 -9.96 11.67 4.40
CA ASP A 266 -9.40 10.98 5.56
C ASP A 266 -9.54 11.79 6.85
N GLY A 267 -9.79 13.10 6.78
CA GLY A 267 -9.98 13.94 7.97
C GLY A 267 -8.68 14.25 8.72
N SER A 268 -8.73 14.27 10.05
CA SER A 268 -7.57 14.55 10.92
C SER A 268 -7.56 13.64 12.13
N ILE A 269 -6.40 13.05 12.45
CA ILE A 269 -6.24 12.14 13.58
C ILE A 269 -4.90 12.31 14.30
N ASP A 270 -4.89 11.93 15.58
CA ASP A 270 -3.70 11.60 16.34
C ASP A 270 -3.85 10.17 16.84
N GLN A 271 -2.92 9.28 16.49
CA GLN A 271 -3.06 7.85 16.78
C GLN A 271 -1.75 7.22 17.21
N LEU A 272 -1.80 6.54 18.36
CA LEU A 272 -0.74 5.65 18.82
C LEU A 272 -1.14 4.20 18.55
N ARG A 273 -0.29 3.45 17.85
CA ARG A 273 -0.43 1.99 17.65
C ARG A 273 0.70 1.28 18.37
N ILE A 274 0.37 0.37 19.28
CA ILE A 274 1.34 -0.52 19.94
C ILE A 274 1.04 -1.94 19.49
N ARG A 275 2.09 -2.65 19.02
CA ARG A 275 2.02 -4.05 18.60
C ARG A 275 3.04 -4.87 19.36
N VAL A 276 2.57 -6.01 19.86
CA VAL A 276 3.38 -7.02 20.54
C VAL A 276 3.17 -8.32 19.79
N GLN A 277 4.25 -8.89 19.27
CA GLN A 277 4.20 -10.11 18.46
C GLN A 277 5.23 -11.11 19.00
N TYR A 278 4.79 -12.30 19.37
CA TYR A 278 5.67 -13.38 19.79
C TYR A 278 5.41 -14.63 18.95
N PRO A 279 6.25 -14.91 17.93
CA PRO A 279 6.09 -16.08 17.09
C PRO A 279 6.50 -17.34 17.86
N LEU A 280 5.55 -18.26 18.04
CA LEU A 280 5.79 -19.57 18.61
C LEU A 280 5.92 -20.59 17.48
N ALA A 281 7.13 -21.09 17.27
CA ALA A 281 7.33 -22.27 16.42
C ALA A 281 6.85 -23.50 17.19
N LEU A 282 5.78 -24.12 16.70
CA LEU A 282 5.22 -25.33 17.34
C LEU A 282 5.94 -26.60 16.89
N PHE A 283 6.67 -26.55 15.76
CA PHE A 283 7.42 -27.66 15.15
C PHE A 283 8.64 -27.12 14.41
#